data_AF-A0A3B1DCE8-F1
#
_entry.id   AF-A0A3B1DCE8-F1
#
_cell.length_a   1.000
_cell.length_b   1.000
_cell.length_c   1.000
_cell.angle_alpha   90.00
_cell.angle_beta   90.00
_cell.angle_gamma   90.00
#
_symmetry.space_group_name_H-M   'P 1'
#
loop_
_entity.id
_entity.type
_entity.pdbx_description
1 polymer ?
#
loop_
_entity_poly.entity_id
_entity_poly.type
_entity_poly.pdbx_seq_one_letter_code
_entity_poly.pdbx_strand_id
1 'polypeptide(L)' 'MDIHVIEPHQITEAQRALWVSMMTVQQTTDSPFFHPEYAAAIGGFRKQVRVAVVTEQSQPVA' A
#
# COMPACT_ATOMS: atom_id res chain seq x y z
N MET A 1 -15.23 5.08 7.95
CA MET A 1 -14.21 5.06 6.89
C MET A 1 -13.15 6.05 7.33
N ASP A 2 -11.95 5.56 7.56
CA ASP A 2 -10.83 6.34 8.09
C ASP A 2 -9.63 6.20 7.16
N ILE A 3 -8.81 7.25 7.08
CA ILE A 3 -7.62 7.28 6.24
C ILE A 3 -6.41 7.55 7.11
N HIS A 4 -5.45 6.64 7.07
CA HIS A 4 -4.18 6.76 7.78
C HIS A 4 -3.04 6.89 6.78
N VAL A 5 -2.15 7.84 7.01
CA VAL A 5 -0.95 8.01 6.19
C VAL A 5 0.24 7.45 6.95
N ILE A 6 0.86 6.42 6.39
CA ILE A 6 1.99 5.70 7.00
C ILE A 6 3.24 5.80 6.13
N GLU A 7 4.39 5.52 6.73
CA GLU A 7 5.64 5.31 6.02
C GLU A 7 5.71 3.89 5.45
N PRO A 8 6.39 3.67 4.32
CA PRO A 8 6.43 2.34 3.68
C PRO A 8 6.93 1.19 4.56
N HIS A 9 7.81 1.46 5.54
CA HIS A 9 8.31 0.43 6.47
C HIS A 9 7.29 0.01 7.53
N GLN A 10 6.20 0.78 7.68
CA GLN A 10 5.13 0.50 8.63
C GLN A 10 4.01 -0.36 8.01
N ILE A 11 4.11 -0.69 6.71
CA ILE A 11 3.14 -1.56 6.04
C ILE A 11 3.24 -2.97 6.62
N THR A 12 2.13 -3.46 7.14
CA THR A 12 2.01 -4.81 7.66
C THR A 12 1.88 -5.84 6.53
N GLU A 13 2.12 -7.12 6.85
CA GLU A 13 1.94 -8.22 5.89
C GLU A 13 0.49 -8.32 5.38
N ALA A 14 -0.50 -8.13 6.25
CA ALA A 14 -1.91 -8.13 5.87
C ALA A 14 -2.26 -7.02 4.88
N GLN A 15 -1.75 -5.79 5.11
CA GLN A 15 -1.93 -4.67 4.18
C GLN A 15 -1.23 -4.90 2.84
N ARG A 16 -0.03 -5.50 2.86
CA ARG A 16 0.68 -5.87 1.63
C ARG A 16 -0.11 -6.90 0.82
N ALA A 17 -0.61 -7.96 1.46
CA ALA A 17 -1.41 -8.99 0.80
C ALA A 17 -2.69 -8.40 0.18
N LEU A 18 -3.37 -7.51 0.92
CA LEU A 18 -4.55 -6.81 0.42
C LEU A 18 -4.20 -5.95 -0.81
N TRP A 19 -3.14 -5.15 -0.75
CA TRP A 19 -2.69 -4.33 -1.88
C TRP A 19 -2.43 -5.19 -3.12
N VAL A 20 -1.67 -6.28 -2.99
CA VAL A 20 -1.41 -7.20 -4.12
C VAL A 20 -2.72 -7.76 -4.68
N SER A 21 -3.68 -8.14 -3.83
CA SER A 21 -4.98 -8.62 -4.29
C SER A 21 -5.75 -7.57 -5.09
N MET A 22 -5.70 -6.29 -4.70
CA MET A 22 -6.34 -5.20 -5.44
C MET A 22 -5.77 -5.05 -6.85
N MET A 23 -4.45 -5.20 -6.97
CA MET A 23 -3.76 -5.07 -8.25
C MET A 23 -4.19 -6.15 -9.23
N THR A 24 -4.44 -7.38 -8.74
CA THR A 24 -4.93 -8.48 -9.58
C THR A 24 -6.36 -8.27 -10.09
N VAL A 25 -7.18 -7.53 -9.34
CA VAL A 25 -8.59 -7.24 -9.70
C VAL A 25 -8.68 -6.07 -10.69
N GLN A 26 -7.80 -5.08 -10.56
CA GLN A 26 -7.77 -3.90 -11.42
C GLN A 26 -6.64 -3.98 -12.45
N GLN A 27 -6.96 -4.49 -13.65
CA GLN A 27 -6.02 -4.61 -14.79
C GLN A 27 -5.29 -3.30 -15.17
N THR A 28 -5.77 -2.15 -14.71
CA THR A 28 -5.13 -0.83 -14.92
C THR A 28 -3.94 -0.55 -14.00
N THR A 29 -3.63 -1.44 -13.05
CA THR A 29 -2.56 -1.25 -12.06
C THR A 29 -1.37 -2.19 -12.23
N ASP A 30 -1.23 -2.85 -13.39
CA ASP A 30 -0.13 -3.80 -13.70
C ASP A 30 1.25 -3.13 -13.89
N SER A 31 1.42 -1.90 -13.39
CA SER A 31 2.72 -1.25 -13.38
C SER A 31 3.51 -1.69 -12.14
N PRO A 32 4.79 -2.09 -12.29
CA PRO A 32 5.69 -2.33 -11.17
C PRO A 32 5.77 -1.16 -10.17
N PHE A 33 5.48 0.07 -10.61
CA PHE A 33 5.49 1.25 -9.74
C PHE A 33 4.33 1.30 -8.74
N PHE A 34 3.27 0.52 -8.95
CA PHE A 34 2.14 0.42 -8.03
C PHE A 34 2.30 -0.72 -7.02
N HIS A 35 3.36 -1.52 -7.13
CA HIS A 35 3.59 -2.63 -6.21
C HIS A 35 4.03 -2.14 -4.81
N PRO A 36 3.58 -2.81 -3.74
CA PRO A 36 4.05 -2.51 -2.38
C PRO A 36 5.57 -2.71 -2.24
N GLU A 37 6.18 -3.60 -3.02
CA GLU A 37 7.63 -3.81 -3.10
C GLU A 37 8.36 -2.55 -3.57
N TYR A 38 7.81 -1.85 -4.57
CA TYR A 38 8.39 -0.62 -5.08
C TYR A 38 8.31 0.50 -4.04
N ALA A 39 7.14 0.67 -3.39
CA ALA A 39 6.97 1.66 -2.33
C ALA A 39 7.94 1.41 -1.16
N ALA A 40 8.14 0.15 -0.76
CA ALA A 40 9.10 -0.24 0.26
C ALA A 40 10.55 0.07 -0.14
N ALA A 41 10.95 -0.29 -1.37
CA ALA A 41 12.28 -0.03 -1.88
C ALA A 41 12.60 1.47 -1.91
N ILE A 42 11.71 2.29 -2.48
CA ILE A 42 11.90 3.74 -2.54
C ILE A 42 11.85 4.38 -1.15
N GLY A 43 11.01 3.89 -0.23
CA GLY A 43 10.97 4.37 1.15
C GLY A 43 12.29 4.24 1.92
N GLY A 44 13.14 3.28 1.52
CA GLY A 44 14.51 3.16 2.02
C GLY A 44 15.41 4.35 1.64
N PHE A 45 15.24 4.87 0.43
CA PHE A 45 16.06 5.96 -0.15
C PHE A 45 15.44 7.35 0.01
N ARG A 46 14.11 7.48 -0.10
CA ARG A 46 13.37 8.73 -0.05
C ARG A 46 12.44 8.74 1.16
N LYS A 47 12.83 9.50 2.18
CA LYS A 47 12.08 9.62 3.44
C LYS A 47 10.72 10.31 3.33
N GLN A 48 10.41 10.93 2.19
CA GLN A 48 9.14 11.62 1.94
C GLN A 48 8.05 10.72 1.37
N VAL A 49 8.35 9.46 1.02
CA VAL A 49 7.32 8.54 0.53
C VAL A 49 6.32 8.22 1.63
N ARG A 50 5.05 8.21 1.26
CA ARG A 50 3.92 7.93 2.15
C ARG A 50 2.94 6.99 1.45
N VAL A 51 2.25 6.18 2.25
CA VAL A 51 1.21 5.25 1.80
C VAL A 51 -0.07 5.58 2.56
N ALA A 52 -1.17 5.74 1.83
CA ALA A 52 -2.48 5.89 2.43
C ALA A 52 -3.11 4.51 2.64
N VAL A 53 -3.58 4.25 3.85
CA VAL A 53 -4.37 3.06 4.20
C VAL A 53 -5.77 3.52 4.52
N VAL A 54 -6.74 3.04 3.74
CA VAL A 54 -8.15 3.26 4.00
C VAL A 54 -8.66 2.11 4.84
N THR A 55 -9.37 2.41 5.91
CA THR A 55 -9.98 1.41 6.79
C THR A 55 -11.48 1.62 6.92
N GLU A 56 -12.20 0.51 7.05
CA GLU A 56 -13.60 0.45 7.41
C GLU A 56 -13.75 -0.53 8.58
N GLN A 57 -14.42 -0.12 9.66
CA GLN A 57 -14.53 -0.92 10.89
C GLN A 57 -13.16 -1.42 11.42
N SER A 58 -12.13 -0.57 11.32
CA SER A 58 -10.74 -0.87 11.70
C SER A 58 -10.03 -1.94 10.85
N GLN A 59 -10.65 -2.40 9.77
CA GLN A 59 -10.04 -3.32 8.81
C GLN A 59 -9.62 -2.55 7.55
N PRO A 60 -8.44 -2.83 6.98
CA PRO A 60 -8.05 -2.21 5.72
C PRO A 60 -9.00 -2.65 4.59
N VAL A 61 -9.40 -1.70 3.76
CA VAL A 61 -10.29 -1.91 2.62
C VAL A 61 -9.65 -1.44 1.32
N ALA A 62 -10.09 -2.07 0.23
CA ALA A 62 -9.65 -1.84 -1.14
C ALA A 62 -10.42 -0.71 -1.82
#